data_AF-A0A228QJK1-F1
#
_entry.id   AF-A0A228QJK1-F1
#
_cell.length_a   1.000
_cell.length_b   1.000
_cell.length_c   1.000
_cell.angle_alpha   90.00
_cell.angle_beta   90.00
_cell.angle_gamma   90.00
#
_symmetry.space_group_name_H-M   'P 1'
#
loop_
_entity.id
_entity.type
_entity.pdbx_description
1 polymer ?
#
loop_
_entity_poly.entity_id
_entity_poly.type
_entity_poly.pdbx_seq_one_letter_code
_entity_poly.pdbx_strand_id
1 'polypeptide(L)'
;MLQILILDSSISSIRGGFISPRLVAELLDIEGASIPAIPDQTEYVRDRYGIQGKYLALTSDESGGMYLYDKGDSVVYDIDILVLNDFIKRKVPARWATFNDFLTWYFESSV
;
A
#
# COMPACT_ATOMS: atom_id res chain seq x y z
N MET A 1 -22.34 -34.27 20.82
CA MET A 1 -21.76 -35.00 19.68
C MET A 1 -22.17 -34.27 18.41
N LEU A 2 -21.20 -33.85 17.60
CA LEU A 2 -21.31 -32.99 16.42
C LEU A 2 -22.00 -33.68 15.23
N GLN A 3 -22.79 -32.93 14.46
CA GLN A 3 -22.80 -33.01 12.98
C GLN A 3 -23.46 -31.72 12.42
N ILE A 4 -22.70 -30.88 11.73
CA ILE A 4 -23.22 -29.75 10.93
C ILE A 4 -23.06 -30.15 9.47
N LEU A 5 -24.14 -30.11 8.69
CA LEU A 5 -24.07 -30.17 7.23
C LEU A 5 -24.94 -29.06 6.61
N ILE A 6 -24.22 -28.20 5.88
CA ILE A 6 -24.61 -27.37 4.71
C ILE A 6 -25.62 -26.24 4.98
N LEU A 7 -25.10 -25.02 5.02
CA LEU A 7 -25.88 -23.79 4.94
C LEU A 7 -26.04 -23.34 3.48
N ASP A 8 -27.28 -22.94 3.25
CA ASP A 8 -27.94 -22.46 2.06
C ASP A 8 -27.27 -21.22 1.44
N SER A 9 -27.44 -21.11 0.13
CA SER A 9 -26.88 -20.09 -0.75
C SER A 9 -27.69 -18.81 -0.59
N SER A 10 -27.38 -17.99 0.41
CA SER A 10 -27.99 -16.66 0.59
C SER A 10 -27.12 -15.76 1.48
N ILE A 11 -26.03 -15.20 0.95
CA ILE A 11 -25.36 -14.07 1.61
C ILE A 11 -25.60 -12.82 0.78
N SER A 12 -26.54 -12.02 1.25
CA SER A 12 -26.73 -10.65 0.81
C SER A 12 -25.67 -9.76 1.48
N SER A 13 -24.91 -9.03 0.65
CA SER A 13 -24.34 -7.70 0.90
C SER A 13 -23.68 -7.42 2.27
N ILE A 14 -22.37 -7.69 2.36
CA ILE A 14 -21.46 -6.85 3.16
C ILE A 14 -20.52 -6.16 2.17
N ARG A 15 -20.62 -4.82 2.12
CA ARG A 15 -19.81 -3.93 1.29
C ARG A 15 -18.34 -3.95 1.74
N GLY A 16 -17.42 -4.06 0.78
CA GLY A 16 -16.03 -3.58 0.89
C GLY A 16 -15.06 -4.49 1.63
N GLY A 17 -14.92 -5.74 1.21
CA GLY A 17 -13.83 -6.61 1.64
C GLY A 17 -12.94 -6.98 0.47
N PHE A 18 -12.08 -6.07 0.01
CA PHE A 18 -10.93 -6.47 -0.78
C PHE A 18 -9.90 -7.01 0.20
N ILE A 19 -9.95 -8.33 0.45
CA ILE A 19 -8.79 -9.03 0.97
C ILE A 19 -7.94 -9.33 -0.26
N SER A 20 -6.81 -8.65 -0.40
CA SER A 20 -5.83 -8.98 -1.44
C SER A 20 -5.49 -10.47 -1.35
N PRO A 21 -5.69 -11.25 -2.41
CA PRO A 21 -5.21 -12.62 -2.45
C PRO A 21 -3.68 -12.69 -2.66
N ARG A 22 -2.99 -11.54 -2.81
CA ARG A 22 -1.56 -11.49 -3.15
C ARG A 22 -0.70 -11.25 -1.91
N LEU A 23 0.46 -11.91 -1.87
CA LEU A 23 1.55 -11.65 -0.90
C LEU A 23 2.22 -10.27 -1.08
N VAL A 24 1.75 -9.47 -2.03
CA VAL A 24 2.23 -8.11 -2.30
C VAL A 24 1.14 -7.14 -1.83
N ALA A 25 1.56 -6.08 -1.13
CA ALA A 25 0.65 -5.04 -0.64
C ALA A 25 -0.16 -4.43 -1.81
N GLU A 26 -1.47 -4.28 -1.62
CA GLU A 26 -2.34 -3.70 -2.64
C GLU A 26 -2.07 -2.22 -2.85
N LEU A 27 -2.10 -1.81 -4.12
CA LEU A 27 -2.16 -0.41 -4.50
C LEU A 27 -3.48 0.20 -4.03
N LEU A 28 -3.40 1.39 -3.44
CA LEU A 28 -4.57 2.17 -3.07
C LEU A 28 -5.26 2.74 -4.30
N ASP A 29 -6.55 3.01 -4.17
CA ASP A 29 -7.29 3.83 -5.12
C ASP A 29 -6.62 5.20 -5.27
N ILE A 30 -6.49 5.69 -6.51
CA ILE A 30 -5.89 7.01 -6.77
C ILE A 30 -6.67 8.11 -6.04
N GLU A 31 -7.99 8.07 -6.15
CA GLU A 31 -8.96 8.89 -5.41
C GLU A 31 -10.27 8.10 -5.32
N GLY A 32 -11.11 8.41 -4.32
CA GLY A 32 -12.43 7.77 -4.21
C GLY A 32 -13.03 7.87 -2.82
N ALA A 33 -14.17 7.18 -2.64
CA ALA A 33 -14.84 7.05 -1.35
C ALA A 33 -14.30 5.88 -0.51
N SER A 34 -13.48 5.00 -1.10
CA SER A 34 -12.74 3.97 -0.38
C SER A 34 -11.66 4.64 0.47
N ILE A 35 -11.59 4.30 1.76
CA ILE A 35 -10.58 4.84 2.67
C ILE A 35 -9.72 3.66 3.19
N PRO A 36 -8.39 3.74 3.08
CA PRO A 36 -7.64 4.88 2.54
C PRO A 36 -7.53 4.85 1.00
N ALA A 37 -7.76 5.98 0.33
CA ALA A 37 -7.20 6.25 -0.99
C ALA A 37 -5.80 6.89 -0.84
N ILE A 38 -5.08 7.10 -1.96
CA ILE A 38 -3.74 7.72 -1.94
C ILE A 38 -3.71 9.04 -1.13
N PRO A 39 -4.67 9.99 -1.27
CA PRO A 39 -4.66 11.22 -0.49
C PRO A 39 -4.78 10.98 1.01
N ASP A 40 -5.69 10.09 1.43
CA ASP A 40 -5.94 9.77 2.84
C ASP A 40 -4.69 9.15 3.47
N GLN A 41 -4.11 8.15 2.81
CA GLN A 41 -2.90 7.51 3.32
C GLN A 41 -1.73 8.47 3.32
N THR A 42 -1.58 9.30 2.29
CA THR A 42 -0.49 10.28 2.20
C THR A 42 -0.56 11.30 3.34
N GLU A 43 -1.76 11.77 3.68
CA GLU A 43 -1.99 12.63 4.84
C GLU A 43 -1.67 11.90 6.15
N TYR A 44 -2.20 10.69 6.33
CA TYR A 44 -1.94 9.87 7.51
C TYR A 44 -0.45 9.62 7.75
N VAL A 45 0.31 9.19 6.74
CA VAL A 45 1.74 8.89 6.90
C VAL A 45 2.58 10.15 7.11
N ARG A 46 2.18 11.28 6.53
CA ARG A 46 2.80 12.56 6.81
C ARG A 46 2.65 12.93 8.28
N ASP A 47 1.43 12.84 8.80
CA ASP A 47 1.12 13.28 10.15
C ASP A 47 1.66 12.30 11.21
N ARG A 48 1.59 11.00 10.93
CA ARG A 48 2.06 9.94 11.83
C ARG A 48 3.58 9.77 11.83
N TYR A 49 4.22 9.83 10.67
CA TYR A 49 5.62 9.46 10.49
C TYR A 49 6.53 10.65 10.11
N GLY A 50 5.98 11.85 9.89
CA GLY A 50 6.75 13.01 9.48
C GLY A 50 7.29 12.92 8.05
N ILE A 51 6.69 12.08 7.21
CA ILE A 51 7.08 11.94 5.81
C ILE A 51 6.75 13.24 5.05
N GLN A 52 7.70 13.74 4.26
CA GLN A 52 7.56 15.02 3.57
C GLN A 52 6.49 14.95 2.47
N GLY A 53 5.76 16.07 2.24
CA GLY A 53 4.67 16.15 1.25
C GLY A 53 5.05 15.96 -0.22
N LYS A 54 6.34 15.73 -0.53
CA LYS A 54 6.78 15.30 -1.87
C LYS A 54 6.55 13.81 -2.14
N TYR A 55 6.32 13.02 -1.10
CA TYR A 55 6.01 11.60 -1.21
C TYR A 55 4.50 11.36 -1.30
N LEU A 56 4.09 10.36 -2.09
CA LEU A 56 2.74 9.81 -2.12
C LEU A 56 2.78 8.37 -1.62
N ALA A 57 1.85 7.97 -0.76
CA ALA A 57 1.70 6.59 -0.33
C ALA A 57 0.92 5.80 -1.38
N LEU A 58 1.56 4.79 -1.98
CA LEU A 58 0.94 3.94 -2.99
C LEU A 58 0.22 2.73 -2.37
N THR A 59 0.56 2.36 -1.14
CA THR A 59 -0.02 1.24 -0.38
C THR A 59 -0.32 1.65 1.06
N SER A 60 -1.10 0.85 1.80
CA SER A 60 -1.21 1.00 3.25
C SER A 60 0.10 0.63 3.98
N ASP A 61 0.21 0.95 5.27
CA ASP A 61 1.32 0.59 6.15
C ASP A 61 1.05 -0.66 7.02
N GLU A 62 -0.08 -1.35 6.78
CA GLU A 62 -0.64 -2.40 7.65
C GLU A 62 0.27 -3.63 7.82
N SER A 63 1.27 -3.81 6.94
CA SER A 63 2.25 -4.91 7.01
C SER A 63 3.63 -4.48 7.53
N GLY A 64 3.73 -3.34 8.20
CA GLY A 64 5.01 -2.85 8.72
C GLY A 64 5.89 -2.18 7.67
N GLY A 65 5.34 -1.91 6.48
CA GLY A 65 6.03 -1.22 5.40
C GLY A 65 5.06 -0.70 4.35
N MET A 66 5.57 0.11 3.41
CA MET A 66 4.76 0.77 2.39
C MET A 66 5.59 1.17 1.15
N TYR A 67 4.93 1.27 0.00
CA TYR A 67 5.53 1.89 -1.19
C TYR A 67 5.28 3.40 -1.21
N LEU A 68 6.35 4.19 -1.36
CA LEU A 68 6.28 5.64 -1.47
C LEU A 68 6.80 6.10 -2.82
N TYR A 69 5.98 6.86 -3.55
CA TYR A 69 6.40 7.53 -4.79
C TYR A 69 6.93 8.93 -4.48
N ASP A 70 8.12 9.26 -4.95
CA ASP A 70 8.66 10.63 -4.88
C ASP A 70 8.27 11.41 -6.13
N LYS A 71 7.42 12.42 -5.96
CA LYS A 71 6.95 13.28 -7.08
C LYS A 71 8.06 14.12 -7.70
N GLY A 72 9.15 14.40 -6.97
CA GLY A 72 10.24 15.24 -7.45
C GLY A 72 11.17 14.48 -8.39
N ASP A 73 11.56 13.28 -7.98
CA ASP A 73 12.57 12.47 -8.68
C ASP A 73 11.94 11.33 -9.50
N SER A 74 10.62 11.14 -9.41
CA SER A 74 9.84 10.07 -10.08
C SER A 74 10.29 8.64 -9.74
N VAL A 75 10.91 8.45 -8.57
CA VAL A 75 11.39 7.17 -8.05
C VAL A 75 10.38 6.54 -7.08
N VAL A 76 10.51 5.23 -6.82
CA VAL A 76 9.69 4.52 -5.83
C VAL A 76 10.55 3.88 -4.75
N TYR A 77 10.16 4.10 -3.50
CA TYR A 77 10.77 3.52 -2.31
C TYR A 77 9.94 2.35 -1.79
N ASP A 78 10.63 1.36 -1.26
CA ASP A 78 10.08 0.27 -0.46
C ASP A 78 10.55 0.46 0.98
N ILE A 79 9.65 0.95 1.83
CA ILE A 79 9.98 1.40 3.18
C ILE A 79 9.46 0.39 4.19
N ASP A 80 10.38 -0.19 4.95
CA ASP A 80 10.09 -0.84 6.22
C ASP A 80 10.03 0.23 7.33
N ILE A 81 9.03 0.16 8.21
CA ILE A 81 8.88 1.07 9.36
C ILE A 81 10.13 1.05 10.25
N LEU A 82 10.85 -0.07 10.33
CA LEU A 82 12.10 -0.19 11.10
C LEU A 82 13.22 0.73 10.59
N VAL A 83 13.22 1.08 9.30
CA VAL A 83 14.23 1.98 8.68
C VAL A 83 13.71 3.40 8.43
N LEU A 84 12.51 3.71 8.92
CA LEU A 84 11.84 5.01 8.70
C LEU A 84 12.71 6.20 9.10
N ASN A 85 13.45 6.10 10.20
CA ASN A 85 14.35 7.18 10.66
C ASN A 85 15.48 7.46 9.66
N ASP A 86 15.99 6.44 9.00
CA ASP A 86 17.03 6.60 7.97
C ASP A 86 16.43 7.10 6.65
N PHE A 87 15.20 6.70 6.33
CA PHE A 87 14.45 7.24 5.21
C PHE A 87 14.21 8.75 5.35
N ILE A 88 13.74 9.22 6.52
CA ILE A 88 13.54 10.66 6.79
C ILE A 88 14.86 11.44 6.65
N LYS A 89 15.98 10.82 7.02
CA LYS A 89 17.34 11.38 6.86
C LYS A 89 17.91 11.22 5.45
N ARG A 90 17.12 10.72 4.49
CA ARG A 90 17.48 10.50 3.09
C ARG A 90 18.65 9.54 2.89
N LYS A 91 18.79 8.54 3.76
CA LYS A 91 19.85 7.52 3.71
C LYS A 91 19.42 6.22 3.05
N VAL A 92 18.11 6.01 2.88
CA VAL A 92 17.55 4.85 2.20
C VAL A 92 17.54 5.13 0.69
N PRO A 93 18.12 4.28 -0.16
CA PRO A 93 18.03 4.43 -1.61
C PRO A 93 16.63 4.04 -2.11
N ALA A 94 16.21 4.61 -3.24
CA ALA A 94 15.02 4.15 -3.93
C ALA A 94 15.22 2.70 -4.42
N ARG A 95 14.17 1.88 -4.33
CA ARG A 95 14.21 0.50 -4.83
C ARG A 95 14.03 0.46 -6.35
N TRP A 96 13.19 1.35 -6.88
CA TRP A 96 12.96 1.50 -8.31
C TRP A 96 13.29 2.92 -8.77
N ALA A 97 14.06 3.01 -9.86
CA ALA A 97 14.54 4.27 -10.41
C ALA A 97 13.43 5.08 -11.12
N THR A 98 12.35 4.41 -11.54
CA THR A 98 11.16 5.06 -12.12
C THR A 98 9.88 4.43 -11.60
N PHE A 99 8.77 5.17 -11.70
CA PHE A 99 7.43 4.61 -11.46
C PHE A 99 7.10 3.44 -12.41
N ASN A 100 7.56 3.50 -13.67
CA ASN A 100 7.34 2.40 -14.62
C ASN A 100 8.09 1.13 -14.22
N ASP A 101 9.32 1.23 -13.70
CA ASP A 101 10.06 0.06 -13.20
C ASP A 101 9.31 -0.62 -12.04
N PHE A 102 8.69 0.19 -11.18
CA PHE A 102 7.83 -0.30 -10.11
C PHE A 102 6.59 -1.02 -10.67
N LEU A 103 5.88 -0.43 -11.64
CA LEU A 103 4.69 -1.06 -12.23
C LEU A 103 5.03 -2.37 -12.95
N THR A 104 6.12 -2.40 -13.72
CA THR A 104 6.63 -3.61 -14.37
C THR A 104 6.84 -4.71 -13.33
N TRP A 105 7.61 -4.42 -12.28
CA TRP A 105 7.83 -5.38 -11.19
C TRP A 105 6.54 -5.83 -10.50
N TYR A 106 5.65 -4.88 -10.17
CA TYR A 106 4.42 -5.12 -9.41
C TYR A 106 3.47 -6.05 -10.17
N PHE A 107 3.31 -5.83 -11.48
CA PHE A 107 2.41 -6.63 -12.31
C PHE A 107 3.07 -7.89 -12.89
N GLU A 108 4.39 -7.94 -13.09
CA GLU A 108 5.09 -9.17 -13.49
C GLU A 108 5.15 -10.20 -12.37
N SER A 109 5.34 -9.75 -11.12
CA SER A 109 5.33 -10.64 -9.94
C SER A 109 3.93 -11.21 -9.63
N SER A 110 2.92 -10.80 -10.40
CA SER A 110 1.51 -11.12 -10.19
C SER A 110 0.95 -12.13 -11.21
N VAL A 111 1.81 -12.69 -12.08
CA VAL A 111 1.46 -13.70 -13.11
C VAL A 111 1.92 -15.09 -12.69
#